data_AF-A0A6N9I0M9-F1
#
_entry.id   AF-A0A6N9I0M9-F1
#
_cell.length_a   1.000
_cell.length_b   1.000
_cell.length_c   1.000
_cell.angle_alpha   90.00
_cell.angle_beta   90.00
_cell.angle_gamma   90.00
#
_symmetry.space_group_name_H-M   'P 1'
#
loop_
_entity.id
_entity.type
_entity.pdbx_description
1 polymer ?
#
loop_
_entity_poly.entity_id
_entity_poly.type
_entity_poly.pdbx_seq_one_letter_code
_entity_poly.pdbx_strand_id
1 'polypeptide(L)'
;MKYQDAAVNNLLSQYNSDNIEDELEKDHLLFLKVQSKLWLTKDYDTAIFGFNNLLQNSSSDDRPNIFQLLSLTELGVLYEEKKKNKLADFYFQQVFNAFDTEFLQEFAYWGLLIAADMAQYFINVEKFDLASQSVEYGMEISLKSGSFFFVDSLYYAKAIIDVNLHKMGGKYAEYLTSAEVFAKHADNASVLKKIKSLRENIIKNKGVF
;
A
#
# COMPACT_ATOMS: atom_id res chain seq x y z
N MET A 1 7.43 -11.05 -7.29
CA MET A 1 8.28 -10.31 -6.33
C MET A 1 9.47 -11.08 -5.77
N LYS A 2 9.37 -12.36 -5.35
CA LYS A 2 10.52 -13.08 -4.73
C LYS A 2 11.89 -13.02 -5.45
N TYR A 3 11.90 -12.96 -6.78
CA TYR A 3 13.14 -12.89 -7.57
C TYR A 3 13.77 -11.49 -7.66
N GLN A 4 13.00 -10.42 -7.39
CA GLN A 4 13.52 -9.05 -7.40
C GLN A 4 14.15 -8.69 -6.03
N ASP A 5 13.60 -9.21 -4.93
CA ASP A 5 14.05 -8.84 -3.58
C ASP A 5 15.50 -9.27 -3.28
N ALA A 6 15.94 -10.43 -3.79
CA ALA A 6 17.32 -10.90 -3.62
C ALA A 6 18.33 -10.07 -4.45
N ALA A 7 17.97 -9.71 -5.68
CA ALA A 7 18.81 -8.86 -6.54
C ALA A 7 18.92 -7.43 -5.96
N VAL A 8 17.80 -6.89 -5.47
CA VAL A 8 17.75 -5.59 -4.79
C VAL A 8 18.58 -5.62 -3.51
N ASN A 9 18.42 -6.63 -2.65
CA ASN A 9 19.22 -6.74 -1.42
C ASN A 9 20.73 -6.85 -1.71
N ASN A 10 21.13 -7.59 -2.75
CA ASN A 10 22.53 -7.65 -3.17
C ASN A 10 23.05 -6.29 -3.65
N LEU A 11 22.27 -5.57 -4.45
CA LEU A 11 22.64 -4.23 -4.93
C LEU A 11 22.73 -3.22 -3.77
N LEU A 12 21.80 -3.26 -2.84
CA LEU A 12 21.79 -2.40 -1.64
C LEU A 12 22.91 -2.72 -0.66
N SER A 13 23.34 -3.99 -0.58
CA SER A 13 24.47 -4.40 0.28
C SER A 13 25.81 -3.80 -0.16
N GLN A 14 25.91 -3.36 -1.42
CA GLN A 14 27.11 -2.74 -1.99
C GLN A 14 27.19 -1.23 -1.73
N TYR A 15 26.10 -0.60 -1.27
CA TYR A 15 26.02 0.82 -0.96
C TYR A 15 26.32 1.10 0.52
N ASN A 16 27.42 1.80 0.78
CA ASN A 16 27.73 2.33 2.10
C ASN A 16 27.02 3.68 2.32
N SER A 17 26.16 3.74 3.33
CA SER A 17 25.41 4.95 3.71
C SER A 17 26.29 6.05 4.30
N ASP A 18 27.52 5.73 4.73
CA ASP A 18 28.42 6.69 5.38
C ASP A 18 28.89 7.81 4.43
N ASN A 19 28.76 7.63 3.12
CA ASN A 19 29.22 8.58 2.11
C ASN A 19 28.08 9.38 1.46
N ILE A 20 26.85 9.24 1.94
CA ILE A 20 25.69 9.94 1.40
C ILE A 20 25.53 11.23 2.20
N GLU A 21 25.47 12.37 1.52
CA GLU A 21 25.28 13.66 2.19
C GLU A 21 23.79 14.01 2.32
N ASP A 22 22.97 13.57 1.36
CA ASP A 22 21.52 13.81 1.36
C ASP A 22 20.80 12.86 2.35
N GLU A 23 20.20 13.45 3.38
CA GLU A 23 19.46 12.73 4.40
C GLU A 23 18.22 11.99 3.85
N LEU A 24 17.54 12.53 2.85
CA LEU A 24 16.40 11.87 2.21
C LEU A 24 16.86 10.63 1.44
N GLU A 25 18.04 10.68 0.82
CA GLU A 25 18.63 9.53 0.13
C GLU A 25 19.07 8.44 1.12
N LYS A 26 19.58 8.82 2.31
CA LYS A 26 19.85 7.87 3.40
C LYS A 26 18.59 7.14 3.85
N ASP A 27 17.52 7.89 4.10
CA ASP A 27 16.24 7.33 4.54
C ASP A 27 15.64 6.41 3.46
N HIS A 28 15.75 6.81 2.19
CA HIS A 28 15.33 5.98 1.07
C HIS A 28 16.05 4.63 1.05
N LEU A 29 17.39 4.65 1.12
CA LEU A 29 18.17 3.42 1.10
C LEU A 29 17.93 2.56 2.33
N LEU A 30 17.78 3.17 3.51
CA LEU A 30 17.45 2.45 4.73
C LEU A 30 16.09 1.78 4.61
N PHE A 31 15.07 2.50 4.12
CA PHE A 31 13.74 1.94 3.86
C PHE A 31 13.82 0.73 2.92
N LEU A 32 14.48 0.88 1.76
CA LEU A 32 14.63 -0.22 0.81
C LEU A 32 15.40 -1.42 1.38
N LYS A 33 16.42 -1.19 2.22
CA LYS A 33 17.16 -2.27 2.91
C LYS A 33 16.26 -3.03 3.89
N VAL A 34 15.46 -2.32 4.69
CA VAL A 34 14.51 -2.94 5.62
C VAL A 34 13.44 -3.71 4.85
N GLN A 35 12.80 -3.08 3.86
CA GLN A 35 11.75 -3.64 3.01
C GLN A 35 12.20 -4.93 2.31
N SER A 36 13.31 -4.87 1.57
CA SER A 36 13.82 -6.01 0.79
C SER A 36 14.22 -7.18 1.68
N LYS A 37 14.90 -6.91 2.81
CA LYS A 37 15.29 -7.94 3.78
C LYS A 37 14.06 -8.60 4.40
N LEU A 38 13.06 -7.80 4.80
CA LEU A 38 11.78 -8.31 5.31
C LEU A 38 11.15 -9.32 4.34
N TRP A 39 10.99 -8.95 3.07
CA TRP A 39 10.30 -9.81 2.11
C TRP A 39 11.10 -11.07 1.77
N LEU A 40 12.43 -10.99 1.85
CA LEU A 40 13.36 -12.11 1.66
C LEU A 40 13.38 -13.09 2.85
N THR A 41 13.52 -12.60 4.09
CA THR A 41 13.75 -13.43 5.28
C THR A 41 12.48 -13.73 6.07
N LYS A 42 11.44 -12.91 5.91
CA LYS A 42 10.24 -12.89 6.78
C LYS A 42 10.56 -12.61 8.26
N ASP A 43 11.70 -11.98 8.52
CA ASP A 43 12.07 -11.53 9.87
C ASP A 43 11.31 -10.25 10.21
N TYR A 44 10.08 -10.43 10.69
CA TYR A 44 9.18 -9.34 11.04
C TYR A 44 9.68 -8.48 12.19
N ASP A 45 10.40 -9.05 13.16
CA ASP A 45 10.82 -8.31 14.35
C ASP A 45 11.98 -7.37 14.03
N THR A 46 12.95 -7.82 13.21
CA THR A 46 14.00 -6.94 12.67
C THR A 46 13.41 -5.85 11.77
N ALA A 47 12.40 -6.18 10.96
CA ALA A 47 11.74 -5.19 10.11
C ALA A 47 11.01 -4.11 10.91
N ILE A 48 10.24 -4.51 11.94
CA ILE A 48 9.57 -3.58 12.86
C ILE A 48 10.60 -2.65 13.52
N PHE A 49 11.74 -3.19 13.97
CA PHE A 49 12.81 -2.35 14.51
C PHE A 49 13.33 -1.33 13.48
N GLY A 50 13.60 -1.78 12.24
CA GLY A 50 14.08 -0.93 11.16
C GLY A 50 13.12 0.22 10.81
N PHE A 51 11.82 -0.07 10.69
CA PHE A 51 10.81 0.96 10.42
C PHE A 51 10.64 1.92 11.60
N ASN A 52 10.66 1.45 12.84
CA ASN A 52 10.64 2.36 14.00
C ASN A 52 11.89 3.24 14.07
N ASN A 53 13.06 2.73 13.66
CA ASN A 53 14.28 3.52 13.57
C ASN A 53 14.13 4.66 12.54
N LEU A 54 13.56 4.37 11.36
CA LEU A 54 13.22 5.40 10.37
C LEU A 54 12.29 6.46 10.95
N LEU A 55 11.22 6.06 11.65
CA LEU A 55 10.28 7.02 12.25
C LEU A 55 10.93 7.96 13.26
N GLN A 56 11.90 7.47 14.03
CA GLN A 56 12.53 8.25 15.11
C GLN A 56 13.69 9.11 14.63
N ASN A 57 14.42 8.66 13.60
CA ASN A 57 15.72 9.22 13.26
C ASN A 57 15.79 9.82 11.85
N SER A 58 14.72 9.73 11.05
CA SER A 58 14.65 10.41 9.76
C SER A 58 14.65 11.93 9.93
N SER A 59 15.42 12.63 9.09
CA SER A 59 15.62 14.07 9.19
C SER A 59 14.32 14.85 8.96
N SER A 60 14.00 15.73 9.92
CA SER A 60 12.80 16.57 9.92
C SER A 60 13.12 17.99 9.47
N ASP A 61 13.55 18.17 8.23
CA ASP A 61 13.71 19.52 7.64
C ASP A 61 12.36 19.98 7.07
N ASP A 62 11.45 20.43 7.94
CA ASP A 62 10.19 21.17 7.67
C ASP A 62 9.22 20.62 6.59
N ARG A 63 9.55 19.54 5.90
CA ARG A 63 8.76 18.86 4.87
C ARG A 63 8.43 17.46 5.35
N PRO A 64 7.23 16.94 5.02
CA PRO A 64 6.89 15.55 5.31
C PRO A 64 7.93 14.62 4.68
N ASN A 65 8.47 13.68 5.44
CA ASN A 65 9.36 12.66 4.89
C ASN A 65 8.51 11.46 4.45
N ILE A 66 8.47 11.19 3.14
CA ILE A 66 7.71 10.07 2.56
C ILE A 66 8.08 8.73 3.21
N PHE A 67 9.34 8.53 3.61
CA PHE A 67 9.79 7.29 4.22
C PHE A 67 9.29 7.11 5.66
N GLN A 68 8.94 8.21 6.36
CA GLN A 68 8.19 8.10 7.61
C GLN A 68 6.78 7.57 7.36
N LEU A 69 6.08 8.13 6.37
CA LEU A 69 4.71 7.69 6.03
C LEU A 69 4.68 6.25 5.52
N LEU A 70 5.66 5.86 4.71
CA LEU A 70 5.85 4.46 4.29
C LEU A 70 6.15 3.55 5.47
N SER A 71 7.02 3.98 6.40
CA SER A 71 7.33 3.19 7.61
C SER A 71 6.11 2.99 8.50
N LEU A 72 5.24 4.00 8.65
CA LEU A 72 3.95 3.84 9.33
C LEU A 72 3.07 2.82 8.60
N THR A 73 2.97 2.92 7.27
CA THR A 73 2.17 1.99 6.44
C THR A 73 2.65 0.55 6.61
N GLU A 74 3.95 0.30 6.47
CA GLU A 74 4.54 -1.04 6.60
C GLU A 74 4.40 -1.59 8.02
N LEU A 75 4.51 -0.76 9.06
CA LEU A 75 4.19 -1.19 10.43
C LEU A 75 2.72 -1.61 10.56
N GLY A 76 1.80 -0.87 9.93
CA GLY A 76 0.39 -1.24 9.83
C GLY A 76 0.21 -2.64 9.22
N VAL A 77 0.79 -2.87 8.04
CA VAL A 77 0.75 -4.15 7.32
C VAL A 77 1.36 -5.27 8.17
N LEU A 78 2.52 -5.06 8.77
CA LEU A 78 3.19 -6.07 9.59
C LEU A 78 2.38 -6.46 10.83
N TYR A 79 1.75 -5.48 11.49
CA TYR A 79 0.89 -5.77 12.63
C TYR A 79 -0.43 -6.44 12.23
N GLU A 80 -0.96 -6.16 11.04
CA GLU A 80 -2.09 -6.88 10.47
C GLU A 80 -1.74 -8.35 10.21
N GLU A 81 -0.61 -8.63 9.56
CA GLU A 81 -0.10 -9.99 9.30
C GLU A 81 0.11 -10.77 10.61
N LYS A 82 0.57 -10.09 11.67
CA LYS A 82 0.71 -10.66 13.02
C LYS A 82 -0.61 -10.73 13.80
N LYS A 83 -1.75 -10.40 13.18
CA LYS A 83 -3.10 -10.37 13.78
C LYS A 83 -3.21 -9.47 15.02
N LYS A 84 -2.36 -8.45 15.11
CA LYS A 84 -2.37 -7.45 16.18
C LYS A 84 -3.19 -6.23 15.74
N ASN A 85 -4.48 -6.44 15.51
CA ASN A 85 -5.37 -5.48 14.85
C ASN A 85 -5.37 -4.08 15.49
N LYS A 86 -5.29 -3.96 16.83
CA LYS A 86 -5.21 -2.65 17.50
C LYS A 86 -3.95 -1.87 17.14
N LEU A 87 -2.82 -2.54 16.96
CA LEU A 87 -1.57 -1.91 16.55
C LEU A 87 -1.62 -1.56 15.07
N ALA A 88 -2.13 -2.47 14.22
CA ALA A 88 -2.35 -2.18 12.81
C ALA A 88 -3.21 -0.92 12.63
N ASP A 89 -4.34 -0.83 13.34
CA ASP A 89 -5.23 0.34 13.30
C ASP A 89 -4.53 1.62 13.75
N PHE A 90 -3.75 1.55 14.83
CA PHE A 90 -3.00 2.71 15.33
C PHE A 90 -2.06 3.29 14.27
N TYR A 91 -1.35 2.44 13.51
CA TYR A 91 -0.47 2.91 12.45
C TYR A 91 -1.24 3.40 11.23
N PHE A 92 -2.24 2.65 10.75
CA PHE A 92 -3.03 3.08 9.58
C PHE A 92 -3.83 4.36 9.83
N GLN A 93 -4.30 4.62 11.06
CA GLN A 93 -4.93 5.89 11.41
C GLN A 93 -3.94 7.06 11.34
N GLN A 94 -2.68 6.87 11.75
CA GLN A 94 -1.66 7.90 11.61
C GLN A 94 -1.33 8.16 10.14
N VAL A 95 -1.22 7.12 9.33
CA VAL A 95 -1.03 7.25 7.87
C VAL A 95 -2.18 8.06 7.27
N PHE A 96 -3.42 7.68 7.59
CA PHE A 96 -4.61 8.34 7.08
C PHE A 96 -4.65 9.84 7.45
N ASN A 97 -4.35 10.18 8.70
CA ASN A 97 -4.36 11.56 9.17
C ASN A 97 -3.21 12.41 8.61
N ALA A 98 -2.09 11.78 8.25
CA ALA A 98 -0.93 12.43 7.67
C ALA A 98 -0.91 12.38 6.14
N PHE A 99 -1.93 11.79 5.50
CA PHE A 99 -1.97 11.63 4.06
C PHE A 99 -2.25 12.97 3.38
N ASP A 100 -1.27 13.48 2.64
CA ASP A 100 -1.37 14.72 1.87
C ASP A 100 -1.19 14.41 0.38
N THR A 101 -2.28 14.49 -0.38
CA THR A 101 -2.28 14.21 -1.82
C THR A 101 -1.37 15.16 -2.60
N GLU A 102 -1.26 16.44 -2.21
CA GLU A 102 -0.43 17.41 -2.93
C GLU A 102 1.06 17.13 -2.75
N PHE A 103 1.46 16.74 -1.55
CA PHE A 103 2.81 16.25 -1.29
C PHE A 103 3.09 14.91 -1.99
N LEU A 104 2.16 13.95 -1.88
CA LEU A 104 2.37 12.59 -2.35
C LEU A 104 2.32 12.43 -3.88
N GLN A 105 1.74 13.38 -4.61
CA GLN A 105 1.78 13.35 -6.07
C GLN A 105 3.21 13.46 -6.64
N GLU A 106 4.14 14.10 -5.91
CA GLU A 106 5.56 14.17 -6.28
C GLU A 106 6.25 12.81 -6.13
N PHE A 107 5.69 11.94 -5.27
CA PHE A 107 6.15 10.58 -4.99
C PHE A 107 5.12 9.55 -5.45
N ALA A 108 4.53 9.76 -6.63
CA ALA A 108 3.32 9.07 -7.08
C ALA A 108 3.32 7.55 -6.89
N TYR A 109 4.42 6.86 -7.16
CA TYR A 109 4.51 5.41 -6.92
C TYR A 109 4.24 5.05 -5.46
N TRP A 110 4.91 5.74 -4.52
CA TRP A 110 4.77 5.51 -3.09
C TRP A 110 3.41 5.98 -2.56
N GLY A 111 2.92 7.14 -3.03
CA GLY A 111 1.58 7.61 -2.68
C GLY A 111 0.47 6.63 -3.09
N LEU A 112 0.58 6.06 -4.29
CA LEU A 112 -0.36 5.05 -4.78
C LEU A 112 -0.28 3.73 -4.00
N LEU A 113 0.93 3.29 -3.63
CA LEU A 113 1.13 2.12 -2.77
C LEU A 113 0.43 2.32 -1.42
N ILE A 114 0.70 3.44 -0.74
CA ILE A 114 0.12 3.77 0.56
C ILE A 114 -1.40 3.82 0.48
N ALA A 115 -1.96 4.47 -0.54
CA ALA A 115 -3.41 4.55 -0.76
C ALA A 115 -4.04 3.16 -0.95
N ALA A 116 -3.39 2.28 -1.73
CA ALA A 116 -3.86 0.92 -1.95
C ALA A 116 -3.82 0.07 -0.67
N ASP A 117 -2.74 0.17 0.11
CA ASP A 117 -2.60 -0.57 1.37
C ASP A 117 -3.59 -0.08 2.44
N MET A 118 -3.78 1.25 2.57
CA MET A 118 -4.83 1.81 3.44
C MET A 118 -6.22 1.32 3.05
N ALA A 119 -6.56 1.36 1.76
CA ALA A 119 -7.86 0.91 1.27
C ALA A 119 -8.08 -0.58 1.60
N GLN A 120 -7.06 -1.42 1.35
CA GLN A 120 -7.13 -2.84 1.64
C GLN A 120 -7.29 -3.11 3.14
N TYR A 121 -6.54 -2.42 4.00
CA TYR A 121 -6.66 -2.55 5.44
C TYR A 121 -8.05 -2.14 5.93
N PHE A 122 -8.54 -0.96 5.53
CA PHE A 122 -9.84 -0.47 5.96
C PHE A 122 -11.01 -1.32 5.45
N ILE A 123 -10.87 -1.95 4.27
CA ILE A 123 -11.80 -2.99 3.82
C ILE A 123 -11.78 -4.20 4.77
N ASN A 124 -10.60 -4.69 5.16
CA ASN A 124 -10.46 -5.87 6.01
C ASN A 124 -11.06 -5.68 7.41
N VAL A 125 -11.07 -4.44 7.90
CA VAL A 125 -11.71 -4.07 9.18
C VAL A 125 -13.09 -3.43 9.01
N GLU A 126 -13.70 -3.54 7.83
CA GLU A 126 -15.06 -3.09 7.50
C GLU A 126 -15.31 -1.59 7.71
N LYS A 127 -14.25 -0.77 7.73
CA LYS A 127 -14.32 0.70 7.79
C LYS A 127 -14.44 1.27 6.37
N PHE A 128 -15.55 0.97 5.69
CA PHE A 128 -15.73 1.27 4.26
C PHE A 128 -15.66 2.75 3.89
N ASP A 129 -16.05 3.66 4.78
CA ASP A 129 -15.92 5.11 4.55
C ASP A 129 -14.45 5.55 4.44
N LEU A 130 -13.59 5.02 5.31
CA LEU A 130 -12.14 5.29 5.27
C LEU A 130 -11.51 4.60 4.06
N ALA A 131 -11.93 3.38 3.75
CA ALA A 131 -11.46 2.69 2.56
C ALA A 131 -11.81 3.46 1.27
N SER A 132 -13.02 4.02 1.18
CA SER A 132 -13.44 4.84 0.05
C SER A 132 -12.58 6.09 -0.08
N GLN A 133 -12.32 6.79 1.03
CA GLN A 133 -11.44 7.96 1.04
C GLN A 133 -10.01 7.61 0.64
N SER A 134 -9.45 6.50 1.14
CA SER A 134 -8.12 6.02 0.73
C SER A 134 -8.05 5.73 -0.78
N VAL A 135 -9.11 5.14 -1.33
CA VAL A 135 -9.23 4.94 -2.78
C VAL A 135 -9.28 6.27 -3.53
N GLU A 136 -10.05 7.25 -3.05
CA GLU A 136 -10.15 8.57 -3.68
C GLU A 136 -8.80 9.29 -3.70
N TYR A 137 -8.06 9.25 -2.59
CA TYR A 137 -6.69 9.76 -2.53
C TYR A 137 -5.79 9.12 -3.60
N GLY A 138 -5.78 7.79 -3.70
CA GLY A 138 -5.00 7.09 -4.72
C GLY A 138 -5.40 7.47 -6.14
N MET A 139 -6.71 7.54 -6.42
CA MET A 139 -7.20 7.94 -7.74
C MET A 139 -6.82 9.39 -8.08
N GLU A 140 -6.83 10.30 -7.11
CA GLU A 140 -6.40 11.68 -7.30
C GLU A 140 -4.91 11.78 -7.63
N ILE A 141 -4.04 11.06 -6.90
CA ILE A 141 -2.61 10.96 -7.20
C ILE A 141 -2.39 10.41 -8.62
N SER A 142 -3.10 9.34 -8.98
CA SER A 142 -2.99 8.72 -10.31
C SER A 142 -3.31 9.72 -11.42
N LEU A 143 -4.42 10.46 -11.27
CA LEU A 143 -4.85 11.45 -12.26
C LEU A 143 -3.87 12.63 -12.38
N LYS A 144 -3.40 13.18 -11.25
CA LYS A 144 -2.49 14.35 -11.27
C LYS A 144 -1.10 14.00 -11.79
N SER A 145 -0.57 12.84 -11.41
CA SER A 145 0.77 12.39 -11.82
C SER A 145 0.82 11.72 -13.20
N GLY A 146 -0.33 11.26 -13.71
CA GLY A 146 -0.39 10.41 -14.91
C GLY A 146 0.10 8.98 -14.68
N SER A 147 0.32 8.58 -13.42
CA SER A 147 0.81 7.26 -13.04
C SER A 147 -0.33 6.28 -12.83
N PHE A 148 -0.18 5.06 -13.35
CA PHE A 148 -1.21 4.00 -13.26
C PHE A 148 -0.78 2.82 -12.37
N PHE A 149 0.29 2.96 -11.59
CA PHE A 149 0.67 1.94 -10.62
C PHE A 149 -0.46 1.72 -9.60
N PHE A 150 -0.71 0.45 -9.27
CA PHE A 150 -1.73 0.04 -8.29
C PHE A 150 -3.20 0.44 -8.60
N VAL A 151 -3.48 1.07 -9.75
CA VAL A 151 -4.84 1.45 -10.15
C VAL A 151 -5.76 0.23 -10.28
N ASP A 152 -5.20 -0.93 -10.66
CA ASP A 152 -5.89 -2.21 -10.62
C ASP A 152 -6.40 -2.57 -9.22
N SER A 153 -5.56 -2.37 -8.21
CA SER A 153 -5.85 -2.63 -6.80
C SER A 153 -6.86 -1.63 -6.24
N LEU A 154 -6.79 -0.36 -6.64
CA LEU A 154 -7.76 0.67 -6.25
C LEU A 154 -9.14 0.41 -6.85
N TYR A 155 -9.25 0.01 -8.12
CA TYR A 155 -10.53 -0.40 -8.71
C TYR A 155 -11.06 -1.70 -8.08
N TYR A 156 -10.19 -2.64 -7.74
CA TYR A 156 -10.59 -3.83 -7.00
C TYR A 156 -11.15 -3.48 -5.62
N ALA A 157 -10.52 -2.54 -4.90
CA ALA A 157 -11.03 -2.01 -3.64
C ALA A 157 -12.40 -1.33 -3.82
N LYS A 158 -12.59 -0.49 -4.86
CA LYS A 158 -13.91 0.08 -5.20
C LYS A 158 -14.98 -0.99 -5.37
N ALA A 159 -14.66 -2.09 -6.05
CA ALA A 159 -15.61 -3.17 -6.23
C ALA A 159 -16.01 -3.84 -4.91
N ILE A 160 -15.06 -4.06 -3.99
CA ILE A 160 -15.35 -4.62 -2.67
C ILE A 160 -16.23 -3.67 -1.85
N ILE A 161 -15.89 -2.38 -1.84
CA ILE A 161 -16.66 -1.36 -1.11
C ILE A 161 -18.09 -1.32 -1.66
N ASP A 162 -18.23 -1.23 -2.98
CA ASP A 162 -19.53 -1.11 -3.64
C ASP A 162 -20.41 -2.36 -3.43
N VAL A 163 -19.84 -3.57 -3.48
CA VAL A 163 -20.65 -4.77 -3.23
C VAL A 163 -21.08 -4.89 -1.77
N ASN A 164 -20.30 -4.39 -0.81
CA ASN A 164 -20.70 -4.40 0.59
C ASN A 164 -21.78 -3.34 0.90
N LEU A 165 -21.66 -2.14 0.32
CA LEU A 165 -22.61 -1.04 0.55
C LEU A 165 -23.91 -1.19 -0.26
N HIS A 166 -23.82 -1.64 -1.51
CA HIS A 166 -24.92 -1.64 -2.46
C HIS A 166 -25.34 -3.03 -2.93
N LYS A 167 -24.65 -4.10 -2.49
CA LYS A 167 -24.90 -5.49 -2.91
C LYS A 167 -24.90 -5.60 -4.44
N MET A 168 -25.91 -6.26 -5.00
CA MET A 168 -26.07 -6.45 -6.44
C MET A 168 -26.56 -5.20 -7.19
N GLY A 169 -26.93 -4.12 -6.49
CA GLY A 169 -27.49 -2.90 -7.10
C GLY A 169 -26.47 -1.82 -7.45
N GLY A 170 -25.21 -2.02 -7.06
CA GLY A 170 -24.14 -1.07 -7.31
C GLY A 170 -23.42 -1.23 -8.65
N LYS A 171 -22.25 -0.61 -8.76
CA LYS A 171 -21.37 -0.60 -9.95
C LYS A 171 -20.18 -1.56 -9.85
N TYR A 172 -20.18 -2.49 -8.90
CA TYR A 172 -19.06 -3.40 -8.64
C TYR A 172 -18.60 -4.14 -9.91
N ALA A 173 -19.50 -4.51 -10.82
CA ALA A 173 -19.15 -5.20 -12.06
C ALA A 173 -18.31 -4.32 -13.01
N GLU A 174 -18.63 -3.03 -13.09
CA GLU A 174 -17.85 -2.04 -13.84
C GLU A 174 -16.45 -1.89 -13.20
N TYR A 175 -16.40 -1.74 -11.88
CA TYR A 175 -15.13 -1.62 -11.15
C TYR A 175 -14.26 -2.87 -11.29
N LEU A 176 -14.82 -4.08 -11.24
CA LEU A 176 -14.08 -5.32 -11.48
C LEU A 176 -13.57 -5.42 -12.92
N THR A 177 -14.30 -4.88 -13.88
CA THR A 177 -13.86 -4.86 -15.28
C THR A 177 -12.68 -3.90 -15.44
N SER A 178 -12.76 -2.70 -14.87
CA SER A 178 -11.65 -1.75 -14.85
C SER A 178 -10.42 -2.34 -14.15
N ALA A 179 -10.60 -2.94 -12.96
CA ALA A 179 -9.53 -3.61 -12.23
C ALA A 179 -8.85 -4.70 -13.07
N GLU A 180 -9.63 -5.51 -13.80
CA GLU A 180 -9.10 -6.58 -14.64
C GLU A 180 -8.29 -6.05 -15.82
N VAL A 181 -8.74 -4.96 -16.46
CA VAL A 181 -8.02 -4.32 -17.57
C VAL A 181 -6.65 -3.81 -17.10
N PHE A 182 -6.62 -3.06 -16.00
CA PHE A 182 -5.36 -2.56 -15.45
C PHE A 182 -4.46 -3.69 -14.94
N ALA A 183 -5.01 -4.72 -14.30
CA ALA A 183 -4.23 -5.85 -13.81
C ALA A 183 -3.60 -6.65 -14.96
N LYS A 184 -4.30 -6.80 -16.10
CA LYS A 184 -3.72 -7.41 -17.31
C LYS A 184 -2.61 -6.56 -17.90
N HIS A 185 -2.79 -5.24 -17.95
CA HIS A 185 -1.77 -4.32 -18.43
C HIS A 185 -0.50 -4.35 -17.57
N ALA A 186 -0.66 -4.45 -16.25
CA ALA A 186 0.44 -4.49 -15.28
C ALA A 186 1.02 -5.89 -15.02
N ASP A 187 0.53 -6.93 -15.72
CA ASP A 187 0.84 -8.35 -15.46
C ASP A 187 0.67 -8.77 -13.98
N ASN A 188 -0.35 -8.21 -13.32
CA ASN A 188 -0.62 -8.45 -11.91
C ASN A 188 -1.50 -9.69 -11.70
N ALA A 189 -0.88 -10.87 -11.80
CA ALA A 189 -1.55 -12.16 -11.59
C ALA A 189 -2.24 -12.29 -10.21
N SER A 190 -1.73 -11.60 -9.19
CA SER A 190 -2.32 -11.61 -7.84
C SER A 190 -3.70 -10.96 -7.84
N VAL A 191 -3.82 -9.75 -8.40
CA VAL A 191 -5.10 -9.03 -8.50
C VAL A 191 -6.06 -9.76 -9.42
N LEU A 192 -5.60 -10.33 -10.54
CA LEU A 192 -6.44 -11.15 -11.42
C LEU A 192 -7.07 -12.34 -10.69
N LYS A 193 -6.30 -13.01 -9.82
CA LYS A 193 -6.81 -14.11 -8.99
C LYS A 193 -7.85 -13.61 -7.99
N LYS A 194 -7.60 -12.47 -7.33
CA LYS A 194 -8.54 -11.83 -6.39
C LYS A 194 -9.85 -11.43 -7.08
N ILE A 195 -9.79 -10.85 -8.26
CA ILE A 195 -10.96 -10.47 -9.09
C ILE A 195 -11.80 -11.70 -9.42
N LYS A 196 -11.17 -12.78 -9.91
CA LYS A 196 -11.86 -14.03 -10.24
C LYS A 196 -12.59 -14.59 -9.02
N SER A 197 -11.90 -14.69 -7.89
CA SER A 197 -12.49 -15.20 -6.63
C SER A 197 -13.65 -14.34 -6.15
N LEU A 198 -13.55 -13.02 -6.26
CA LEU A 198 -14.64 -12.12 -5.87
C LEU A 198 -15.87 -12.32 -6.77
N ARG A 199 -15.71 -12.39 -8.10
CA ARG A 199 -16.83 -12.68 -9.02
C ARG A 199 -17.55 -13.97 -8.68
N GLU A 200 -16.80 -15.04 -8.40
CA GLU A 200 -17.36 -16.34 -8.00
C GLU A 200 -18.15 -16.24 -6.68
N ASN A 201 -17.60 -15.53 -5.68
CA ASN A 201 -18.27 -15.33 -4.39
C ASN A 201 -19.55 -14.50 -4.51
N ILE A 202 -19.54 -13.43 -5.31
CA ILE A 202 -20.73 -12.59 -5.56
C ILE A 202 -21.86 -13.44 -6.15
N ILE A 203 -21.56 -14.27 -7.16
CA ILE A 203 -22.54 -15.15 -7.80
C ILE A 203 -23.07 -16.17 -6.79
N LYS A 204 -22.18 -16.83 -6.05
CA LYS A 204 -22.54 -17.88 -5.08
C LYS A 204 -23.43 -17.34 -3.95
N ASN A 205 -23.12 -16.15 -3.45
CA ASN A 205 -23.79 -15.58 -2.27
C ASN A 205 -24.86 -14.54 -2.64
N LYS A 206 -25.20 -14.37 -3.92
CA LYS A 206 -26.13 -13.34 -4.42
C LYS A 206 -25.79 -11.93 -3.91
N GLY A 207 -24.51 -11.61 -3.82
CA GLY A 207 -24.01 -10.32 -3.33
C GLY A 207 -24.18 -10.09 -1.82
N VAL A 208 -24.27 -11.14 -1.02
CA VAL A 208 -24.23 -11.07 0.45
C VAL A 208 -22.83 -11.52 0.91
N PHE A 209 -22.15 -10.67 1.68
CA PHE A 209 -20.84 -10.93 2.26
C PHE A 209 -20.92 -10.92 3.78
#